data_AF-A0AAV4DNI8-F1
#
_entry.id   AF-A0AAV4DNI8-F1
#
_cell.length_a   1.000
_cell.length_b   1.000
_cell.length_c   1.000
_cell.angle_alpha   90.00
_cell.angle_beta   90.00
_cell.angle_gamma   90.00
#
_symmetry.space_group_name_H-M   'P 1'
#
loop_
_entity.id
_entity.type
_entity.pdbx_description
1 polymer ?
#
loop_
_entity_poly.entity_id
_entity_poly.type
_entity_poly.pdbx_seq_one_letter_code
_entity_poly.pdbx_strand_id
1 'polypeptide(L)'
;MFDQLIVETNRYAMQTISKYECPTPFSLPCRWKNVTHTDMVGFLVILLHMGVVKKPCIADYWSTDIFIGTSFAPKIMPRARFQDILSQLHVANNEDDLPAQHQDHDPLFKINFVIDHLTTKFQQLYTPSREICIDEAICPFRGRLKFKVYIRNKPHKWGIKLYELCESGSSYVYNFEVYAMKKGLSNRPTDVCLHLIEPLINRGHWLVIMGIIIVKLLIFPSV
;
A
#
# COMPACT_ATOMS: atom_id res chain seq x y z
N MET A 1 13.04 5.49 2.21
CA MET A 1 11.92 4.56 2.46
C MET A 1 12.24 3.59 3.58
N PHE A 2 13.29 2.76 3.46
CA PHE A 2 13.66 1.78 4.49
C PHE A 2 13.87 2.39 5.88
N ASP A 3 14.60 3.49 5.99
CA ASP A 3 14.85 4.15 7.28
C ASP A 3 13.54 4.56 7.96
N GLN A 4 12.60 5.15 7.22
CA GLN A 4 11.28 5.52 7.74
C GLN A 4 10.49 4.29 8.23
N LEU A 5 10.48 3.20 7.44
CA LEU A 5 9.82 1.95 7.86
C LEU A 5 10.41 1.42 9.16
N ILE A 6 11.74 1.44 9.29
CA ILE A 6 12.46 0.95 10.46
C ILE A 6 12.15 1.82 11.68
N VAL A 7 12.29 3.14 11.54
CA VAL A 7 12.06 4.11 12.62
C VAL A 7 10.62 4.01 13.11
N GLU A 8 9.64 4.05 12.22
CA GLU A 8 8.23 4.07 12.61
C GLU A 8 7.73 2.71 13.12
N THR A 9 8.24 1.59 12.58
CA THR A 9 7.95 0.26 13.14
C THR A 9 8.50 0.11 14.56
N ASN A 10 9.72 0.59 14.83
CA ASN A 10 10.30 0.55 16.17
C ASN A 10 9.56 1.49 17.14
N ARG A 11 9.21 2.70 16.68
CA ARG A 11 8.41 3.65 17.46
C ARG A 11 7.05 3.06 17.83
N TYR A 12 6.35 2.46 16.87
CA TYR A 12 5.05 1.84 17.11
C TYR A 12 5.13 0.66 18.08
N ALA A 13 6.17 -0.16 17.98
CA ALA A 13 6.40 -1.23 18.93
C ALA A 13 6.59 -0.68 20.35
N MET A 14 7.34 0.40 20.54
CA MET A 14 7.48 1.05 21.85
C MET A 14 6.15 1.60 22.38
N GLN A 15 5.36 2.27 21.52
CA GLN A 15 4.02 2.76 21.85
C GLN A 15 3.04 1.63 22.21
N THR A 16 3.25 0.43 21.67
CA THR A 16 2.41 -0.75 21.94
C THR A 16 2.87 -1.44 23.22
N ILE A 17 4.19 -1.58 23.41
CA ILE A 17 4.81 -2.21 24.58
C ILE A 17 4.50 -1.42 25.86
N SER A 18 4.49 -0.08 25.80
CA SER A 18 4.17 0.76 26.97
C SER A 18 2.76 0.57 27.52
N LYS A 19 1.85 -0.03 26.74
CA LYS A 19 0.46 -0.33 27.14
C LYS A 19 0.31 -1.68 27.85
N TYR A 20 1.37 -2.47 27.98
CA TYR A 20 1.31 -3.76 28.68
C TYR A 20 1.45 -3.56 30.19
N GLU A 21 0.45 -3.99 30.95
CA GLU A 21 0.46 -3.93 32.41
C GLU A 21 1.18 -5.14 33.04
N CYS A 22 0.96 -6.34 32.49
CA CYS A 22 1.54 -7.60 33.00
C CYS A 22 2.09 -8.47 31.84
N PRO A 23 3.35 -8.25 31.42
CA PRO A 23 3.94 -9.02 30.32
C PRO A 23 4.26 -10.46 30.74
N THR A 24 3.91 -11.42 29.89
CA THR A 24 4.38 -12.81 30.02
C THR A 24 5.69 -13.01 29.25
N PRO A 25 6.49 -14.05 29.51
CA PRO A 25 7.73 -14.30 28.78
C PRO A 25 7.57 -14.41 27.25
N PHE A 26 6.37 -14.78 26.79
CA PHE A 26 6.03 -14.91 25.36
C PHE A 26 5.39 -13.66 24.77
N SER A 27 5.13 -12.64 25.59
CA SER A 27 4.54 -11.38 25.16
C SER A 27 5.52 -10.54 24.35
N LEU A 28 4.98 -9.63 23.54
CA LEU A 28 5.76 -8.74 22.68
C LEU A 28 6.84 -7.96 23.46
N PRO A 29 6.57 -7.35 24.63
CA PRO A 29 7.60 -6.65 25.42
C PRO A 29 8.85 -7.47 25.71
N CYS A 30 8.70 -8.77 26.01
CA CYS A 30 9.83 -9.64 26.37
C CYS A 30 10.59 -10.18 25.14
N ARG A 31 9.94 -10.22 23.97
CA ARG A 31 10.51 -10.78 22.74
C ARG A 31 11.02 -9.73 21.77
N TRP A 32 10.51 -8.50 21.86
CA TRP A 32 10.80 -7.46 20.90
C TRP A 32 12.27 -7.09 20.90
N LYS A 33 12.82 -6.97 19.69
CA LYS A 33 14.14 -6.41 19.41
C LYS A 33 13.95 -5.36 18.34
N ASN A 34 14.65 -4.23 18.45
CA ASN A 34 14.54 -3.20 17.43
C ASN A 34 14.86 -3.77 16.04
N VAL A 35 14.00 -3.44 15.08
CA VAL A 35 14.15 -3.79 13.67
C VAL A 35 15.39 -3.09 13.14
N THR A 36 16.26 -3.86 12.53
CA THR A 36 17.44 -3.38 11.81
C THR A 36 17.16 -3.29 10.31
N HIS A 37 18.08 -2.69 9.55
CA HIS A 37 18.00 -2.70 8.09
C HIS A 37 17.93 -4.13 7.53
N THR A 38 18.78 -5.04 8.03
CA THR A 38 18.78 -6.45 7.63
C THR A 38 17.46 -7.15 7.95
N ASP A 39 16.86 -6.87 9.12
CA ASP A 39 15.54 -7.41 9.45
C ASP A 39 14.46 -6.93 8.46
N MET A 40 14.42 -5.63 8.16
CA MET A 40 13.40 -5.06 7.27
C MET A 40 13.55 -5.58 5.83
N VAL A 41 14.79 -5.69 5.32
CA VAL A 41 15.05 -6.31 4.02
C VAL A 41 14.62 -7.77 4.02
N GLY A 42 15.02 -8.55 5.03
CA GLY A 42 14.63 -9.97 5.15
C GLY A 42 13.12 -10.15 5.23
N PHE A 43 12.43 -9.28 5.96
CA PHE A 43 10.97 -9.26 6.07
C PHE A 43 10.30 -9.00 4.70
N LEU A 44 10.72 -7.97 3.97
CA LEU A 44 10.17 -7.67 2.63
C LEU A 44 10.49 -8.78 1.62
N VAL A 45 11.68 -9.36 1.65
CA VAL A 45 12.07 -10.48 0.79
C VAL A 45 11.17 -11.69 1.02
N ILE A 46 10.83 -11.99 2.28
CA ILE A 46 9.88 -13.06 2.60
C ILE A 46 8.48 -12.71 2.06
N LEU A 47 8.01 -11.48 2.21
CA LEU A 47 6.72 -11.05 1.64
C LEU A 47 6.67 -11.19 0.11
N LEU A 48 7.75 -10.84 -0.59
CA LEU A 48 7.88 -11.04 -2.03
C LEU A 48 7.83 -12.53 -2.40
N HIS A 49 8.53 -13.37 -1.63
CA HIS A 49 8.47 -14.83 -1.81
C HIS A 49 7.05 -15.38 -1.58
N MET A 50 6.32 -14.89 -0.59
CA MET A 50 4.89 -15.22 -0.39
C MET A 50 4.00 -14.74 -1.56
N GLY A 51 4.46 -13.75 -2.32
CA GLY A 51 3.87 -13.34 -3.59
C GLY A 51 3.93 -14.44 -4.66
N VAL A 52 5.09 -15.10 -4.76
CA VAL A 52 5.40 -16.12 -5.78
C VAL A 52 4.91 -17.51 -5.36
N VAL A 53 5.23 -17.94 -4.14
CA VAL A 53 4.89 -19.26 -3.61
C VAL A 53 3.76 -19.11 -2.61
N LYS A 54 2.53 -19.48 -3.00
CA LYS A 54 1.37 -19.41 -2.10
C LYS A 54 1.28 -20.65 -1.23
N LYS A 55 1.17 -20.45 0.09
CA LYS A 55 0.89 -21.51 1.07
C LYS A 55 -0.44 -21.27 1.80
N PRO A 56 -1.09 -22.32 2.33
CA PRO A 56 -2.38 -22.20 3.01
C PRO A 56 -2.35 -21.24 4.21
N CYS A 57 -1.29 -21.25 5.01
CA CYS A 57 -1.11 -20.28 6.08
C CYS A 57 0.33 -19.73 6.15
N ILE A 58 0.48 -18.58 6.84
CA ILE A 58 1.79 -17.92 7.02
C ILE A 58 2.79 -18.82 7.77
N ALA A 59 2.32 -19.67 8.69
CA ALA A 59 3.20 -20.55 9.45
C ALA A 59 3.86 -21.63 8.57
N ASP A 60 3.20 -22.03 7.47
CA ASP A 60 3.68 -23.11 6.59
C ASP A 60 4.96 -22.75 5.83
N TYR A 61 5.28 -21.45 5.70
CA TYR A 61 6.56 -21.02 5.10
C TYR A 61 7.77 -21.43 5.94
N TRP A 62 7.55 -21.76 7.22
CA TRP A 62 8.54 -22.32 8.13
C TRP A 62 8.26 -23.79 8.49
N SER A 63 7.39 -24.47 7.75
CA SER A 63 7.13 -25.89 8.00
C SER A 63 8.35 -26.74 7.69
N THR A 64 8.59 -27.75 8.52
CA THR A 64 9.59 -28.81 8.32
C THR A 64 8.98 -30.07 7.71
N ASP A 65 7.66 -30.08 7.47
CA ASP A 65 6.97 -31.19 6.82
C ASP A 65 7.47 -31.38 5.39
N ILE A 66 7.63 -32.64 4.97
CA ILE A 66 8.23 -32.98 3.67
C ILE A 66 7.37 -32.57 2.47
N PHE A 67 6.05 -32.46 2.63
CA PHE A 67 5.13 -32.12 1.54
C PHE A 67 4.99 -30.61 1.35
N ILE A 68 5.04 -29.84 2.43
CA ILE A 68 4.81 -28.38 2.39
C ILE A 68 6.05 -27.55 2.74
N GLY A 69 7.14 -28.16 3.20
CA GLY A 69 8.32 -27.45 3.67
C GLY A 69 9.01 -26.66 2.57
N THR A 70 9.46 -25.44 2.90
CA THR A 70 10.30 -24.61 2.03
C THR A 70 11.50 -24.08 2.79
N SER A 71 12.71 -24.27 2.24
CA SER A 71 13.94 -23.84 2.93
C SER A 71 14.18 -22.33 2.90
N PHE A 72 13.42 -21.56 2.12
CA PHE A 72 13.67 -20.14 1.87
C PHE A 72 13.46 -19.26 3.13
N ALA A 73 12.23 -19.13 3.63
CA ALA A 73 11.93 -18.22 4.74
C ALA A 73 12.73 -18.54 6.03
N PRO A 74 12.92 -19.82 6.45
CA PRO A 74 13.72 -20.16 7.62
C PRO A 74 15.20 -19.74 7.51
N LYS A 75 15.77 -19.72 6.30
CA LYS A 75 17.16 -19.27 6.08
C LYS A 75 17.31 -17.75 6.20
N ILE A 76 16.25 -16.99 5.96
CA ILE A 76 16.27 -15.53 6.02
C ILE A 76 15.99 -15.02 7.44
N MET A 77 14.95 -15.55 8.08
CA MET A 77 14.52 -15.06 9.39
C MET A 77 13.67 -16.11 10.14
N PRO A 78 13.80 -16.25 11.47
CA PRO A 78 12.92 -17.11 12.25
C PRO A 78 11.45 -16.67 12.19
N ARG A 79 10.52 -17.64 12.20
CA ARG A 79 9.06 -17.39 12.16
C ARG A 79 8.60 -16.37 13.21
N ALA A 80 9.09 -16.53 14.44
CA ALA A 80 8.74 -15.66 15.57
C ALA A 80 9.11 -14.19 15.28
N ARG A 81 10.30 -13.95 14.74
CA ARG A 81 10.78 -12.60 14.38
C ARG A 81 9.94 -12.00 13.26
N PHE A 82 9.60 -12.78 12.23
CA PHE A 82 8.73 -12.33 11.15
C PHE A 82 7.34 -11.94 11.68
N GLN A 83 6.75 -12.74 12.56
CA GLN A 83 5.45 -12.46 13.17
C GLN A 83 5.48 -11.21 14.07
N ASP A 84 6.56 -11.02 14.82
CA ASP A 84 6.74 -9.82 15.65
C ASP A 84 6.76 -8.57 14.76
N ILE A 85 7.59 -8.56 13.71
CA ILE A 85 7.64 -7.45 12.74
C ILE A 85 6.30 -7.25 12.04
N LEU A 86 5.66 -8.32 11.56
CA LEU A 86 4.36 -8.26 10.90
C LEU A 86 3.29 -7.60 11.79
N SER A 87 3.30 -7.91 13.08
CA SER A 87 2.34 -7.35 14.04
C SER A 87 2.57 -5.87 14.37
N GLN A 88 3.81 -5.39 14.21
CA GLN A 88 4.22 -4.03 14.58
C GLN A 88 4.57 -3.15 13.38
N LEU A 89 4.42 -3.65 12.14
CA LEU A 89 4.76 -2.90 10.93
C LEU A 89 3.99 -1.58 10.90
N HIS A 90 4.75 -0.48 10.83
CA HIS A 90 4.19 0.86 10.86
C HIS A 90 5.03 1.81 10.01
N VAL A 91 4.38 2.84 9.44
CA VAL A 91 5.02 3.74 8.47
C VAL A 91 4.82 5.24 8.77
N ALA A 92 4.12 5.57 9.85
CA ALA A 92 3.88 6.94 10.32
C ALA A 92 3.89 6.98 11.85
N ASN A 93 4.15 8.12 12.45
CA ASN A 93 4.07 8.28 13.89
C ASN A 93 2.61 8.54 14.31
N ASN A 94 2.05 7.72 15.22
CA ASN A 94 0.66 7.90 15.66
C ASN A 94 0.41 9.19 16.44
N GLU A 95 1.44 9.81 17.02
CA GLU A 95 1.31 11.07 17.77
C GLU A 95 1.02 12.24 16.83
N ASP A 96 1.35 12.10 15.55
CA ASP A 96 1.13 13.10 14.52
C ASP A 96 -0.24 12.93 13.81
N ASP A 97 -0.99 11.85 14.13
CA ASP A 97 -2.31 11.59 13.55
C ASP A 97 -3.39 12.42 14.25
N LEU A 98 -4.18 13.15 13.46
CA LEU A 98 -5.26 13.97 13.99
C LEU A 98 -6.49 13.12 14.33
N PRO A 99 -7.27 13.46 15.37
CA PRO A 99 -8.51 12.76 15.67
C PRO A 99 -9.48 12.77 14.49
N ALA A 100 -10.26 11.69 14.31
CA ALA A 100 -11.15 11.55 13.16
C ALA A 100 -12.23 12.65 13.03
N GLN A 101 -12.54 13.36 14.13
CA GLN A 101 -13.47 14.49 14.14
C GLN A 101 -12.83 15.79 13.64
N HIS A 102 -11.49 15.88 13.67
CA HIS A 102 -10.76 17.06 13.24
C HIS A 102 -11.06 17.37 11.76
N GLN A 103 -11.07 18.66 11.41
CA GLN A 103 -11.34 19.10 10.03
C GLN A 103 -10.22 18.65 9.08
N ASP A 104 -8.98 18.69 9.55
CA ASP A 104 -7.76 18.37 8.79
C ASP A 104 -7.33 16.90 8.91
N HIS A 105 -8.17 16.02 9.49
CA HIS A 105 -7.85 14.61 9.57
C HIS A 105 -7.79 13.98 8.18
N ASP A 106 -6.67 13.33 7.88
CA ASP A 106 -6.49 12.54 6.66
C ASP A 106 -6.72 11.04 6.95
N PRO A 107 -7.76 10.40 6.37
CA PRO A 107 -8.00 8.98 6.55
C PRO A 107 -6.85 8.07 6.07
N LEU A 108 -5.96 8.60 5.22
CA LEU A 108 -4.78 7.89 4.71
C LEU A 108 -3.48 8.30 5.41
N PHE A 109 -3.53 9.15 6.44
CA PHE A 109 -2.36 9.66 7.16
C PHE A 109 -1.30 8.59 7.42
N LYS A 110 -1.75 7.44 7.91
CA LYS A 110 -0.89 6.30 8.26
C LYS A 110 -0.16 5.65 7.11
N ILE A 111 -0.50 5.93 5.85
CA ILE A 111 0.15 5.35 4.66
C ILE A 111 0.56 6.40 3.62
N ASN A 112 0.23 7.67 3.81
CA ASN A 112 0.54 8.75 2.87
C ASN A 112 2.01 8.78 2.47
N PHE A 113 2.93 8.65 3.44
CA PHE A 113 4.37 8.59 3.15
C PHE A 113 4.73 7.52 2.10
N VAL A 114 4.10 6.35 2.17
CA VAL A 114 4.34 5.26 1.22
C VAL A 114 3.72 5.57 -0.14
N ILE A 115 2.50 6.10 -0.15
CA ILE A 115 1.81 6.50 -1.39
C ILE A 115 2.64 7.55 -2.12
N ASP A 116 3.02 8.64 -1.44
CA ASP A 116 3.80 9.74 -2.01
C ASP A 116 5.15 9.26 -2.52
N HIS A 117 5.83 8.39 -1.77
CA HIS A 117 7.11 7.84 -2.18
C HIS A 117 7.00 6.97 -3.44
N LEU A 118 5.99 6.10 -3.50
CA LEU A 118 5.77 5.21 -4.64
C LEU A 118 5.37 6.00 -5.88
N THR A 119 4.37 6.89 -5.78
CA THR A 119 3.92 7.74 -6.88
C THR A 119 5.07 8.59 -7.42
N THR A 120 5.86 9.22 -6.55
CA THR A 120 7.04 9.98 -6.97
C THR A 120 8.03 9.11 -7.75
N LYS A 121 8.29 7.88 -7.27
CA LYS A 121 9.21 6.96 -7.93
C LYS A 121 8.67 6.46 -9.25
N PHE A 122 7.38 6.16 -9.35
CA PHE A 122 6.77 5.70 -10.57
C PHE A 122 6.90 6.73 -11.69
N GLN A 123 6.66 8.00 -11.38
CA GLN A 123 6.79 9.11 -12.32
C GLN A 123 8.25 9.43 -12.70
N GLN A 124 9.20 9.25 -11.78
CA GLN A 124 10.63 9.51 -12.03
C GLN A 124 11.30 8.43 -12.89
N LEU A 125 10.90 7.17 -12.72
CA LEU A 125 11.58 6.02 -13.32
C LEU A 125 11.08 5.68 -14.72
N TYR A 126 9.95 6.24 -15.13
CA TYR A 126 9.31 5.89 -16.39
C TYR A 126 8.58 7.09 -17.02
N THR A 127 8.81 7.29 -18.30
CA THR A 127 8.04 8.25 -19.11
C THR A 127 7.05 7.46 -19.97
N PRO A 128 5.73 7.63 -19.75
CA PRO A 128 4.75 6.90 -20.53
C PRO A 128 4.75 7.34 -22.00
N SER A 129 4.43 6.40 -22.88
CA SER A 129 4.15 6.68 -24.28
C SER A 129 2.82 7.45 -24.43
N ARG A 130 2.41 7.67 -25.68
CA ARG A 130 1.24 8.49 -26.01
C ARG A 130 -0.05 7.97 -25.37
N GLU A 131 -0.27 6.67 -25.32
CA GLU A 131 -1.55 6.08 -24.93
C GLU A 131 -1.57 5.71 -23.44
N ILE A 132 -2.39 6.42 -22.66
CA ILE A 132 -2.56 6.22 -21.22
C ILE A 132 -4.02 5.89 -20.89
N CYS A 133 -4.24 5.11 -19.85
CA CYS A 133 -5.56 4.73 -19.40
C CYS A 133 -5.76 4.92 -17.91
N ILE A 134 -6.98 5.29 -17.51
CA ILE A 134 -7.40 5.28 -16.11
C ILE A 134 -8.41 4.16 -15.90
N ASP A 135 -8.20 3.33 -14.88
CA ASP A 135 -9.13 2.28 -14.47
C ASP A 135 -9.23 2.17 -12.94
N GLU A 136 -10.27 1.46 -12.48
CA GLU A 136 -10.53 1.17 -11.08
C GLU A 136 -9.99 -0.20 -10.66
N ALA A 137 -9.09 -0.20 -9.70
CA ALA A 137 -8.56 -1.39 -9.04
C ALA A 137 -9.17 -1.59 -7.64
N ILE A 138 -9.17 -2.84 -7.18
CA ILE A 138 -9.61 -3.20 -5.82
C ILE A 138 -8.52 -4.02 -5.15
N CYS A 139 -8.04 -3.53 -4.02
CA CYS A 139 -7.25 -4.32 -3.08
C CYS A 139 -8.22 -5.06 -2.12
N PRO A 140 -8.33 -6.40 -2.18
CA PRO A 140 -9.28 -7.15 -1.36
C PRO A 140 -9.02 -6.94 0.13
N PHE A 141 -10.04 -6.49 0.86
CA PHE A 141 -9.93 -6.24 2.30
C PHE A 141 -11.27 -6.47 2.99
N ARG A 142 -11.28 -7.26 4.08
CA ARG A 142 -12.50 -7.59 4.83
C ARG A 142 -12.56 -7.00 6.23
N GLY A 143 -11.47 -6.40 6.73
CA GLY A 143 -11.41 -5.81 8.07
C GLY A 143 -12.28 -4.57 8.24
N ARG A 144 -12.20 -3.98 9.45
CA ARG A 144 -12.88 -2.73 9.79
C ARG A 144 -12.09 -1.55 9.21
N LEU A 145 -12.65 -0.90 8.20
CA LEU A 145 -12.08 0.28 7.56
C LEU A 145 -13.21 1.14 7.02
N LYS A 146 -13.16 2.45 7.29
CA LYS A 146 -14.27 3.38 6.99
C LYS A 146 -14.51 3.55 5.48
N PHE A 147 -13.45 3.64 4.70
CA PHE A 147 -13.50 3.88 3.24
C PHE A 147 -13.43 2.59 2.40
N LYS A 148 -13.65 1.42 3.02
CA LYS A 148 -13.82 0.16 2.28
C LYS A 148 -15.10 0.23 1.43
N VAL A 149 -15.01 -0.15 0.17
CA VAL A 149 -16.15 -0.16 -0.75
C VAL A 149 -16.66 -1.57 -1.02
N TYR A 150 -17.91 -1.65 -1.46
CA TYR A 150 -18.50 -2.85 -2.05
C TYR A 150 -18.73 -2.66 -3.56
N ILE A 151 -18.12 -3.49 -4.39
CA ILE A 151 -18.27 -3.46 -5.85
C ILE A 151 -18.83 -4.81 -6.31
N ARG A 152 -20.11 -4.80 -6.73
CA ARG A 152 -20.90 -6.00 -7.02
C ARG A 152 -20.27 -6.92 -8.09
N ASN A 153 -19.65 -6.31 -9.11
CA ASN A 153 -19.22 -6.99 -10.33
C ASN A 153 -17.74 -7.44 -10.30
N LYS A 154 -17.03 -7.27 -9.18
CA LYS A 154 -15.63 -7.70 -9.06
C LYS A 154 -15.56 -9.03 -8.27
N PRO A 155 -14.58 -9.93 -8.57
CA PRO A 155 -14.45 -11.22 -7.89
C PRO A 155 -14.36 -11.08 -6.37
N HIS A 156 -13.59 -10.09 -5.92
CA HIS A 156 -13.54 -9.67 -4.52
C HIS A 156 -14.41 -8.43 -4.32
N LYS A 157 -15.63 -8.64 -3.84
CA LYS A 157 -16.63 -7.56 -3.75
C LYS A 157 -16.29 -6.50 -2.70
N TRP A 158 -15.55 -6.85 -1.65
CA TRP A 158 -15.19 -5.92 -0.57
C TRP A 158 -13.69 -5.61 -0.63
N GLY A 159 -13.34 -4.34 -0.63
CA GLY A 159 -11.94 -3.93 -0.63
C GLY A 159 -11.71 -2.43 -0.60
N ILE A 160 -10.44 -2.06 -0.70
CA ILE A 160 -10.00 -0.68 -0.85
C ILE A 160 -9.97 -0.39 -2.34
N LYS A 161 -10.68 0.66 -2.77
CA LYS A 161 -10.70 1.10 -4.17
C LYS A 161 -9.50 1.99 -4.46
N LEU A 162 -8.86 1.74 -5.60
CA LEU A 162 -7.81 2.59 -6.15
C LEU A 162 -8.23 3.03 -7.55
N TYR A 163 -7.80 4.22 -7.94
CA TYR A 163 -7.80 4.69 -9.31
C TYR A 163 -6.37 4.69 -9.81
N GLU A 164 -6.09 4.00 -10.90
CA GLU A 164 -4.74 3.81 -11.42
C GLU A 164 -4.65 4.44 -12.81
N LEU A 165 -3.65 5.29 -13.01
CA LEU A 165 -3.25 5.81 -14.32
C LEU A 165 -2.09 4.97 -14.83
N CYS A 166 -2.33 4.23 -15.91
CA CYS A 166 -1.37 3.31 -16.49
C CYS A 166 -1.03 3.68 -17.93
N GLU A 167 0.17 3.31 -18.38
CA GLU A 167 0.47 3.29 -19.81
C GLU A 167 -0.20 2.07 -20.46
N SER A 168 -0.88 2.28 -21.59
CA SER A 168 -1.68 1.24 -22.25
C SER A 168 -0.83 0.09 -22.82
N GLY A 169 0.40 0.37 -23.26
CA GLY A 169 1.28 -0.62 -23.90
C GLY A 169 1.95 -1.55 -22.89
N SER A 170 2.58 -0.98 -21.85
CA SER A 170 3.31 -1.75 -20.83
C SER A 170 2.49 -2.12 -19.60
N SER A 171 1.28 -1.56 -19.43
CA SER A 171 0.50 -1.62 -18.18
C SER A 171 1.24 -1.05 -16.97
N TYR A 172 2.26 -0.22 -17.19
CA TYR A 172 3.01 0.41 -16.11
C TYR A 172 2.15 1.45 -15.40
N VAL A 173 2.03 1.35 -14.07
CA VAL A 173 1.32 2.33 -13.24
C VAL A 173 2.18 3.58 -13.09
N TYR A 174 1.74 4.68 -13.71
CA TYR A 174 2.42 5.97 -13.64
C TYR A 174 1.99 6.79 -12.42
N ASN A 175 0.69 6.78 -12.10
CA ASN A 175 0.11 7.49 -10.97
C ASN A 175 -1.07 6.68 -10.40
N PHE A 176 -1.40 6.85 -9.12
CA PHE A 176 -2.59 6.25 -8.54
C PHE A 176 -3.13 7.06 -7.35
N GLU A 177 -4.43 6.93 -7.09
CA GLU A 177 -5.10 7.57 -5.97
C GLU A 177 -5.92 6.53 -5.19
N VAL A 178 -5.82 6.54 -3.86
CA VAL A 178 -6.62 5.67 -2.99
C VAL A 178 -7.92 6.38 -2.62
N TYR A 179 -9.06 5.74 -2.89
CA TYR A 179 -10.35 6.27 -2.47
C TYR A 179 -10.48 6.22 -0.94
N ALA A 180 -10.55 7.40 -0.31
CA ALA A 180 -10.52 7.50 1.15
C ALA A 180 -11.53 8.47 1.77
N MET A 181 -12.45 9.05 0.98
CA MET A 181 -13.41 10.06 1.46
C MET A 181 -12.74 11.25 2.18
N LYS A 182 -11.55 11.66 1.73
CA LYS A 182 -10.79 12.78 2.31
C LYS A 182 -11.59 14.07 2.21
N LYS A 183 -11.71 14.81 3.31
CA LYS A 183 -12.39 16.11 3.34
C LYS A 183 -11.66 17.10 2.42
N GLY A 184 -12.42 17.86 1.64
CA GLY A 184 -11.87 18.82 0.67
C GLY A 184 -11.36 18.20 -0.63
N LEU A 185 -11.31 16.88 -0.76
CA LEU A 185 -10.94 16.19 -2.00
C LEU A 185 -12.19 15.66 -2.70
N SER A 186 -12.46 16.15 -3.92
CA SER A 186 -13.58 15.65 -4.71
C SER A 186 -13.31 14.24 -5.21
N ASN A 187 -14.30 13.36 -5.07
CA ASN A 187 -14.25 11.98 -5.56
C ASN A 187 -15.11 11.81 -6.85
N ARG A 188 -15.47 12.91 -7.51
CA ARG A 188 -16.15 12.84 -8.81
C ARG A 188 -15.19 12.24 -9.84
N PRO A 189 -15.63 11.35 -10.74
CA PRO A 189 -14.75 10.72 -11.71
C PRO A 189 -13.92 11.71 -12.53
N THR A 190 -14.52 12.86 -12.90
CA THR A 190 -13.83 13.93 -13.63
C THR A 190 -12.66 14.51 -12.85
N ASP A 191 -12.86 14.76 -11.55
CA ASP A 191 -11.87 15.44 -10.70
C ASP A 191 -10.72 14.50 -10.38
N VAL A 192 -11.03 13.22 -10.11
CA VAL A 192 -10.03 12.16 -9.96
C VAL A 192 -9.20 12.00 -11.23
N CYS A 193 -9.83 12.03 -12.41
CA CYS A 193 -9.10 11.99 -13.68
C CYS A 193 -8.13 13.17 -13.79
N LEU A 194 -8.58 14.39 -13.47
CA LEU A 194 -7.74 15.59 -13.49
C LEU A 194 -6.56 15.50 -12.51
N HIS A 195 -6.79 15.01 -11.27
CA HIS A 195 -5.71 14.82 -10.30
C HIS A 195 -4.65 13.84 -10.81
N LEU A 196 -5.09 12.71 -11.39
CA LEU A 196 -4.17 11.68 -11.86
C LEU A 196 -3.33 12.13 -13.06
N ILE A 197 -3.93 12.87 -14.00
CA ILE A 197 -3.25 13.31 -15.24
C ILE A 197 -2.48 14.62 -15.08
N GLU A 198 -2.60 15.33 -13.96
CA GLU A 198 -1.99 16.65 -13.73
C GLU A 198 -0.51 16.73 -14.18
N PRO A 199 0.36 15.75 -13.87
CA PRO A 199 1.76 15.76 -14.32
C PRO A 199 1.96 15.65 -15.85
N LEU A 200 0.94 15.16 -16.58
CA LEU A 200 0.96 14.84 -18.01
C LEU A 200 0.15 15.82 -18.87
N ILE A 201 -0.49 16.83 -18.26
CA ILE A 201 -1.23 17.86 -18.99
C ILE A 201 -0.29 18.56 -19.98
N ASN A 202 -0.79 18.84 -21.18
CA ASN A 202 -0.08 19.48 -22.29
C ASN A 202 1.15 18.73 -22.82
N ARG A 203 1.26 17.42 -22.56
CA ARG A 203 2.36 16.57 -23.10
C ARG A 203 1.97 15.70 -24.30
N GLY A 204 0.77 15.87 -24.84
CA GLY A 204 0.32 15.18 -26.06
C GLY A 204 -0.13 13.73 -25.86
N HIS A 205 -0.45 13.32 -24.63
CA HIS A 205 -0.99 11.98 -24.37
C HIS A 205 -2.47 11.86 -24.76
N TRP A 206 -2.87 10.63 -25.08
CA TRP A 206 -4.25 10.21 -25.33
C TRP A 206 -4.75 9.45 -24.12
N LEU A 207 -5.75 10.02 -23.45
CA LEU A 207 -6.37 9.41 -22.28
C LEU A 207 -7.57 8.55 -22.69
N VAL A 208 -7.58 7.32 -22.20
CA VAL A 208 -8.74 6.41 -22.23
C VAL A 208 -9.24 6.18 -20.80
N ILE A 209 -10.51 6.45 -20.54
CA ILE A 209 -11.12 6.20 -19.23
C ILE A 209 -11.94 4.92 -19.33
N MET A 210 -11.63 3.92 -18.50
CA MET A 210 -12.35 2.66 -18.45
C MET A 210 -13.52 2.73 -17.45
N GLY A 211 -14.69 2.23 -17.83
CA GLY A 211 -15.89 2.16 -16.96
C GLY A 211 -16.91 3.30 -17.11
N ILE A 212 -16.57 4.40 -17.78
CA ILE A 212 -17.49 5.45 -18.24
C ILE A 212 -17.11 5.73 -19.70
N ILE A 213 -18.11 5.87 -20.57
CA ILE A 213 -17.98 6.10 -22.03
C ILE A 213 -16.77 6.99 -22.37
N ILE A 214 -16.01 6.57 -23.40
CA ILE A 214 -14.83 7.24 -23.97
C ILE A 214 -14.99 8.77 -23.93
N VAL A 215 -14.30 9.42 -22.99
CA VAL A 215 -14.02 10.85 -23.09
C VAL A 215 -12.66 10.95 -23.77
N LYS A 216 -12.66 11.18 -25.08
CA LYS A 216 -11.46 11.59 -25.81
C LYS A 216 -11.18 13.03 -25.40
N LEU A 217 -10.54 13.22 -24.24
CA LEU A 217 -10.04 14.55 -23.86
C LEU A 217 -8.82 14.79 -24.76
N LEU A 218 -9.01 15.55 -25.83
CA LEU A 218 -7.93 16.08 -26.62
C LEU A 218 -7.19 17.08 -25.72
N ILE A 219 -6.12 16.63 -25.09
CA ILE A 219 -5.15 17.50 -24.42
C ILE A 219 -4.38 18.20 -25.55
N PHE A 220 -4.99 19.23 -26.13
CA PHE A 220 -4.39 20.04 -27.18
C PHE A 220 -3.19 20.82 -26.62
N PRO A 221 -2.06 20.90 -27.34
CA PRO A 221 -1.17 22.03 -27.17
C PRO A 221 -1.91 23.27 -27.70
N SER A 222 -1.95 24.34 -26.92
CA SER A 222 -2.25 25.67 -27.42
C SER A 222 -1.25 25.99 -28.53
N VAL A 223 -1.74 26.12 -29.76
CA VAL A 223 -1.05 26.83 -30.83
C VAL A 223 -1.43 28.30 -30.73
#